data_AF-A0A452XJJ3-F1
#
_entry.id   AF-A0A452XJJ3-F1
#
_cell.length_a   1.000
_cell.length_b   1.000
_cell.length_c   1.000
_cell.angle_alpha   90.00
_cell.angle_beta   90.00
_cell.angle_gamma   90.00
#
_symmetry.space_group_name_H-M   'P 1'
#
loop_
_entity.id
_entity.type
_entity.pdbx_description
1 polymer ?
#
loop_
_entity_poly.entity_id
_entity_poly.type
_entity_poly.pdbx_seq_one_letter_code
_entity_poly.pdbx_strand_id
1 'polypeptide(L)'
;TSAAFVNLLSVTKDVGSRLLLDISEHLELSSLPSSNGVLKYLAGKTLPSHAAILCGLVKNQVYSDLEVAFAISEDPTVYKALSQTIELLEGHTSVISQHYYGCLFHELLAFQIGDRHPQQE
;
A
#
# COMPACT_ATOMS: atom_id res chain seq x y z
N THR A 1 -5.42 14.66 -5.91
CA THR A 1 -4.48 14.76 -7.05
C THR A 1 -3.17 14.10 -6.67
N SER A 2 -2.45 13.49 -7.62
CA SER A 2 -1.15 12.80 -7.37
C SER A 2 0.08 13.70 -7.56
N ALA A 3 -0.12 15.00 -7.82
CA ALA A 3 0.95 15.94 -8.18
C ALA A 3 2.06 16.05 -7.11
N ALA A 4 1.69 16.09 -5.82
CA ALA A 4 2.66 16.15 -4.74
C ALA A 4 3.58 14.90 -4.71
N PHE A 5 3.00 13.72 -4.91
CA PHE A 5 3.78 12.48 -4.98
C PHE A 5 4.70 12.44 -6.21
N VAL A 6 4.21 12.88 -7.37
CA VAL A 6 5.05 13.00 -8.58
C VAL A 6 6.22 13.96 -8.35
N ASN A 7 5.99 15.08 -7.67
CA ASN A 7 7.05 16.02 -7.34
C ASN A 7 8.11 15.38 -6.41
N LEU A 8 7.69 14.64 -5.38
CA LEU A 8 8.61 13.89 -4.51
C LEU A 8 9.44 12.88 -5.31
N LEU A 9 8.83 12.14 -6.23
CA LEU A 9 9.54 11.19 -7.10
C LEU A 9 10.59 11.90 -7.98
N SER A 10 10.28 13.07 -8.52
CA SER A 10 11.21 13.86 -9.34
C SER A 10 12.39 14.35 -8.49
N VAL A 11 12.12 15.03 -7.37
CA VAL A 11 13.17 15.62 -6.53
C VAL A 11 14.11 14.54 -5.98
N THR A 12 13.56 13.40 -5.52
CA THR A 12 14.39 12.30 -5.00
C THR A 12 15.27 11.69 -6.08
N LYS A 13 14.77 11.60 -7.32
CA LYS A 13 15.56 11.18 -8.49
C LYS A 13 16.68 12.16 -8.80
N ASP A 14 16.39 13.46 -8.81
CA ASP A 14 17.35 14.52 -9.16
C ASP A 14 18.51 14.58 -8.15
N VAL A 15 18.23 14.32 -6.87
CA VAL A 15 19.24 14.24 -5.80
C VAL A 15 19.98 12.90 -5.79
N GLY A 16 19.52 11.90 -6.55
CA GLY A 16 20.10 10.55 -6.56
C GLY A 16 19.79 9.74 -5.30
N SER A 17 18.65 10.03 -4.67
CA SER A 17 18.18 9.37 -3.43
C SER A 17 17.03 8.39 -3.70
N ARG A 18 16.90 7.37 -2.84
CA ARG A 18 15.75 6.46 -2.84
C ARG A 18 14.61 7.03 -2.00
N LEU A 19 13.39 7.04 -2.53
CA LEU A 19 12.19 7.36 -1.77
C LEU A 19 11.64 6.09 -1.12
N LEU A 20 11.59 6.05 0.21
CA LEU A 20 10.76 5.10 0.95
C LEU A 20 9.62 5.87 1.60
N LEU A 21 8.38 5.62 1.17
CA LEU A 21 7.21 6.34 1.66
C LEU A 21 6.28 5.41 2.41
N ASP A 22 6.07 5.69 3.69
CA ASP A 22 5.07 5.01 4.52
C ASP A 22 3.72 5.73 4.41
N ILE A 23 2.70 4.99 3.98
CA ILE A 23 1.32 5.47 3.90
C ILE A 23 0.36 4.67 4.80
N SER A 24 0.87 3.93 5.79
CA SER A 24 0.06 3.06 6.66
C SER A 24 -1.10 3.81 7.32
N GLU A 25 -0.84 5.00 7.86
CA GLU A 25 -1.85 5.89 8.45
C GLU A 25 -2.88 6.43 7.43
N HIS A 26 -2.64 6.22 6.14
CA HIS A 26 -3.46 6.72 5.04
C HIS A 26 -4.05 5.60 4.18
N LEU A 27 -3.93 4.34 4.61
CA LEU A 27 -4.61 3.20 3.99
C LEU A 27 -5.87 2.84 4.80
N GLU A 28 -7.02 2.86 4.14
CA GLU A 28 -8.32 2.60 4.77
C GLU A 28 -9.08 1.54 3.97
N LEU A 29 -9.44 0.44 4.64
CA LEU A 29 -10.36 -0.57 4.10
C LEU A 29 -11.79 -0.15 4.43
N SER A 30 -12.37 0.65 3.53
CA SER A 30 -13.72 1.21 3.67
C SER A 30 -14.45 1.15 2.33
N SER A 31 -15.78 1.17 2.36
CA SER A 31 -16.61 1.33 1.16
C SER A 31 -16.50 2.75 0.55
N LEU A 32 -16.08 3.74 1.33
CA LEU A 32 -15.85 5.13 0.93
C LEU A 32 -14.47 5.59 1.40
N PRO A 33 -13.38 5.03 0.84
CA PRO A 33 -12.04 5.36 1.30
C PRO A 33 -11.70 6.81 0.94
N SER A 34 -10.94 7.47 1.81
CA SER A 34 -10.41 8.79 1.53
C SER A 34 -9.49 8.79 0.30
N SER A 35 -9.45 9.90 -0.44
CA SER A 35 -8.62 10.02 -1.63
C SER A 35 -7.13 10.10 -1.27
N ASN A 36 -6.37 9.05 -1.55
CA ASN A 36 -4.91 9.04 -1.40
C ASN A 36 -4.19 9.31 -2.74
N GLY A 37 -3.30 10.31 -2.77
CA GLY A 37 -2.56 10.69 -3.99
C GLY A 37 -1.57 9.64 -4.49
N VAL A 38 -1.01 8.83 -3.58
CA VAL A 38 -0.10 7.72 -3.88
C VAL A 38 -0.87 6.55 -4.49
N LEU A 39 -1.98 6.14 -3.88
CA LEU A 39 -2.84 5.08 -4.44
C LEU A 39 -3.41 5.48 -5.81
N LYS A 40 -3.81 6.75 -5.99
CA LYS A 40 -4.22 7.29 -7.30
C LYS A 40 -3.10 7.24 -8.35
N TYR A 41 -1.84 7.40 -7.94
CA TYR A 41 -0.71 7.23 -8.85
C TYR A 41 -0.56 5.75 -9.24
N LEU A 42 -0.57 4.84 -8.27
CA LEU A 42 -0.42 3.40 -8.47
C LEU A 42 -1.54 2.79 -9.33
N ALA A 43 -2.74 3.36 -9.29
CA ALA A 43 -3.87 2.90 -10.09
C ALA A 43 -3.66 3.01 -11.62
N GLY A 44 -2.72 3.84 -12.07
CA GLY A 44 -2.46 4.03 -13.51
C GLY A 44 -0.98 4.03 -13.91
N LYS A 45 -0.05 3.88 -12.96
CA LYS A 45 1.39 3.97 -13.20
C LYS A 45 2.15 3.01 -12.30
N THR A 46 3.22 2.43 -12.85
CA THR A 46 4.21 1.69 -12.06
C THR A 46 5.10 2.64 -11.27
N LEU A 47 5.69 2.14 -10.18
CA LEU A 47 6.65 2.92 -9.41
C LEU A 47 7.98 3.06 -10.15
N PRO A 48 8.67 4.19 -10.04
CA PRO A 48 10.08 4.26 -10.41
C PRO A 48 10.93 3.30 -9.55
N SER A 49 12.02 2.75 -10.10
CA SER A 49 12.90 1.81 -9.39
C SER A 49 13.57 2.41 -8.13
N HIS A 50 13.69 3.73 -8.04
CA HIS A 50 14.21 4.42 -6.85
C HIS A 50 13.13 4.70 -5.80
N ALA A 51 11.92 4.16 -5.94
CA ALA A 51 10.83 4.38 -4.99
C ALA A 51 10.30 3.05 -4.44
N ALA A 52 9.96 3.06 -3.16
CA ALA A 52 9.25 1.98 -2.49
C ALA A 52 8.16 2.58 -1.59
N ILE A 53 7.03 1.89 -1.49
CA ILE A 53 5.91 2.27 -0.64
C ILE A 53 5.70 1.19 0.40
N LEU A 54 5.55 1.60 1.66
CA LEU A 54 5.07 0.76 2.75
C LEU A 54 3.61 1.11 3.04
N CYS A 55 2.75 0.09 3.13
CA CYS A 55 1.36 0.28 3.51
C CYS A 55 0.88 -0.82 4.47
N GLY A 56 0.79 -0.47 5.75
CA GLY A 56 0.23 -1.27 6.83
C GLY A 56 -1.28 -1.09 6.98
N LEU A 57 -1.96 -2.16 7.40
CA LEU A 57 -3.40 -2.17 7.73
C LEU A 57 -3.64 -1.83 9.20
N VAL A 58 -3.08 -0.71 9.66
CA VAL A 58 -3.01 -0.32 11.08
C VAL A 58 -4.32 0.19 11.67
N LYS A 59 -5.33 0.45 10.83
CA LYS A 59 -6.64 0.98 11.25
C LYS A 59 -7.68 -0.10 11.60
N ASN A 60 -7.26 -1.35 11.76
CA ASN A 60 -8.17 -2.43 12.18
C ASN A 60 -8.56 -2.28 13.65
N GLN A 61 -9.76 -1.75 13.91
CA GLN A 61 -10.28 -1.59 15.26
C GLN A 61 -10.99 -2.83 15.81
N VAL A 62 -11.23 -3.85 14.98
CA VAL A 62 -11.89 -5.09 15.41
C VAL A 62 -10.88 -6.05 16.02
N TYR A 63 -9.74 -6.22 15.34
CA TYR A 63 -8.63 -7.07 15.77
C TYR A 63 -7.32 -6.31 15.60
N SER A 64 -7.01 -5.45 16.57
CA SER A 64 -5.83 -4.57 16.51
C SER A 64 -4.49 -5.31 16.62
N ASP A 65 -4.51 -6.57 17.05
CA ASP A 65 -3.37 -7.48 17.14
C ASP A 65 -3.06 -8.18 15.80
N LEU A 66 -4.00 -8.18 14.86
CA LEU A 66 -3.79 -8.74 13.53
C LEU A 66 -3.16 -7.68 12.63
N GLU A 67 -1.84 -7.76 12.47
CA GLU A 67 -1.08 -6.82 11.64
C GLU A 67 -0.66 -7.44 10.30
N VAL A 68 -0.86 -6.69 9.22
CA VAL A 68 -0.35 -6.98 7.88
C VAL A 68 0.11 -5.68 7.24
N ALA A 69 1.29 -5.71 6.61
CA ALA A 69 1.80 -4.62 5.80
C ALA A 69 2.33 -5.12 4.45
N PHE A 70 2.26 -4.27 3.44
CA PHE A 70 2.79 -4.54 2.11
C PHE A 70 3.91 -3.57 1.79
N ALA A 71 4.98 -4.10 1.19
CA ALA A 71 6.03 -3.31 0.58
C ALA A 71 5.91 -3.41 -0.95
N ILE A 72 5.75 -2.27 -1.62
CA ILE A 72 5.60 -2.17 -3.08
C ILE A 72 6.84 -1.49 -3.64
N SER A 73 7.54 -2.15 -4.56
CA SER A 73 8.75 -1.65 -5.22
C SER A 73 8.94 -2.34 -6.56
N GLU A 74 9.35 -1.61 -7.59
CA GLU A 74 9.78 -2.21 -8.88
C GLU A 74 11.24 -2.66 -8.88
N ASP A 75 11.99 -2.37 -7.82
CA ASP A 75 13.40 -2.77 -7.71
C ASP A 75 13.55 -4.14 -7.02
N PRO A 76 14.05 -5.17 -7.72
CA PRO A 76 14.27 -6.50 -7.17
C PRO A 76 15.23 -6.56 -6.00
N THR A 77 16.19 -5.64 -5.96
CA THR A 77 17.18 -5.61 -4.87
C THR A 77 16.51 -5.25 -3.55
N VAL A 78 15.49 -4.38 -3.59
CA VAL A 78 14.76 -3.92 -2.40
C VAL A 78 13.91 -5.04 -1.80
N TYR A 79 13.02 -5.66 -2.58
CA TYR A 79 12.15 -6.70 -2.00
C TYR A 79 12.94 -7.95 -1.61
N LYS A 80 14.05 -8.25 -2.31
CA LYS A 80 14.95 -9.34 -1.90
C LYS A 80 15.61 -9.04 -0.55
N ALA A 81 16.16 -7.84 -0.38
CA ALA A 81 16.77 -7.43 0.88
C ALA A 81 15.76 -7.41 2.03
N LEU A 82 14.56 -6.86 1.79
CA LEU A 82 13.47 -6.86 2.77
C LEU A 82 13.05 -8.28 3.15
N SER A 83 12.86 -9.18 2.18
CA SER A 83 12.46 -10.57 2.46
C SER A 83 13.50 -11.29 3.31
N GLN A 84 14.79 -11.17 2.97
CA GLN A 84 15.87 -11.81 3.73
C GLN A 84 15.99 -11.24 5.16
N THR A 85 15.78 -9.92 5.29
CA THR A 85 15.83 -9.24 6.59
C THR A 85 14.67 -9.65 7.48
N ILE A 86 13.45 -9.69 6.92
CA ILE A 86 12.23 -10.09 7.65
C ILE A 86 12.33 -11.56 8.06
N GLU A 87 12.77 -12.45 7.18
CA GLU A 87 12.94 -13.88 7.49
C GLU A 87 13.87 -14.09 8.70
N LEU A 88 14.93 -13.28 8.80
CA LEU A 88 15.89 -13.35 9.90
C LEU A 88 15.36 -12.74 11.21
N LEU A 89 14.62 -11.64 11.14
CA LEU A 89 14.22 -10.85 12.32
C LEU A 89 12.84 -11.24 12.88
N GLU A 90 11.84 -11.29 12.00
CA GLU A 90 10.41 -11.42 12.36
C GLU A 90 9.79 -12.72 11.81
N GLY A 91 10.53 -13.46 10.99
CA GLY A 91 10.06 -14.67 10.31
C GLY A 91 9.09 -14.34 9.18
N HIS A 92 7.81 -14.67 9.37
CA HIS A 92 6.76 -14.51 8.35
C HIS A 92 5.52 -13.85 8.96
N THR A 93 4.73 -13.20 8.12
CA THR A 93 3.38 -12.74 8.52
C THR A 93 2.59 -13.92 9.10
N SER A 94 1.96 -13.73 10.25
CA SER A 94 1.14 -14.77 10.89
C SER A 94 0.10 -15.34 9.93
N VAL A 95 -0.04 -16.68 9.90
CA VAL A 95 -1.05 -17.37 9.09
C VAL A 95 -2.47 -16.92 9.43
N ILE A 96 -2.72 -16.60 10.71
CA ILE A 96 -4.01 -16.09 11.17
C ILE A 96 -4.29 -14.72 10.55
N SER A 97 -3.31 -13.81 10.57
CA SER A 97 -3.43 -12.48 9.95
C SER A 97 -3.61 -12.61 8.44
N GLN A 98 -2.84 -13.49 7.78
CA GLN A 98 -2.98 -13.75 6.35
C GLN A 98 -4.40 -14.25 5.99
N HIS A 99 -4.94 -15.19 6.77
CA HIS A 99 -6.28 -15.73 6.55
C HIS A 99 -7.37 -14.67 6.76
N TYR A 100 -7.30 -13.94 7.88
CA TYR A 100 -8.26 -12.88 8.20
C TYR A 100 -8.33 -11.82 7.10
N TYR A 101 -7.19 -11.23 6.73
CA TYR A 101 -7.16 -10.22 5.69
C TYR A 101 -7.43 -10.79 4.30
N GLY A 102 -7.06 -12.06 4.04
CA GLY A 102 -7.40 -12.75 2.80
C GLY A 102 -8.92 -12.85 2.60
N CYS A 103 -9.66 -13.27 3.63
CA CYS A 103 -11.12 -13.28 3.62
C CYS A 103 -11.69 -11.86 3.47
N LEU A 104 -11.17 -10.88 4.24
CA LEU A 104 -11.63 -9.49 4.16
C LEU A 104 -11.47 -8.91 2.75
N PHE A 105 -10.32 -9.10 2.11
CA PHE A 105 -10.11 -8.66 0.73
C PHE A 105 -11.00 -9.40 -0.25
N HIS A 106 -11.19 -10.71 -0.07
CA HIS A 106 -12.10 -11.46 -0.92
C HIS A 106 -13.51 -10.87 -0.88
N GLU A 107 -14.06 -10.62 0.30
CA GLU A 107 -15.40 -10.02 0.45
C GLU A 107 -15.47 -8.59 -0.10
N LEU A 108 -14.48 -7.74 0.18
CA LEU A 108 -14.42 -6.36 -0.30
C LEU A 108 -14.30 -6.26 -1.83
N LEU A 109 -13.62 -7.23 -2.46
CA LEU A 109 -13.38 -7.25 -3.90
C LEU A 109 -14.41 -8.07 -4.68
N ALA A 110 -15.16 -8.96 -4.03
CA ALA A 110 -16.20 -9.79 -4.66
C ALA A 110 -17.38 -8.94 -5.15
N PHE A 111 -17.74 -7.87 -4.44
CA PHE A 111 -18.81 -6.96 -4.85
C PHE A 111 -18.26 -5.75 -5.62
N GLN A 112 -18.01 -5.94 -6.91
CA GLN A 112 -17.86 -4.82 -7.83
C GLN A 112 -19.25 -4.25 -8.14
N ILE A 113 -19.69 -3.24 -7.36
CA ILE A 113 -20.84 -2.43 -7.78
C ILE A 113 -20.41 -1.70 -9.05
N GLY A 114 -20.81 -2.23 -10.21
CA GLY A 114 -20.70 -1.53 -11.48
C GLY A 114 -21.40 -0.17 -11.38
N ASP A 115 -20.72 0.86 -11.87
CA ASP A 115 -21.20 2.23 -11.98
C ASP A 115 -21.88 2.81 -10.73
N ARG A 116 -21.05 3.35 -9.83
CA ARG A 116 -21.54 4.43 -8.95
C ARG A 116 -21.96 5.58 -9.87
N HIS A 117 -23.27 5.76 -10.03
CA HIS A 117 -23.87 6.94 -10.65
C HIS A 117 -23.14 8.19 -10.13
N PRO A 118 -22.72 9.14 -11.00
CA PRO A 118 -22.17 10.40 -10.52
C PRO A 118 -23.21 11.05 -9.62
N GLN A 119 -22.86 11.27 -8.35
CA GLN A 119 -23.64 12.16 -7.49
C GLN A 119 -23.56 13.54 -8.15
N GLN A 120 -24.71 13.98 -8.65
CA GLN A 120 -24.90 15.36 -9.08
C GLN A 120 -24.74 16.27 -7.85
N GLU A 121 -23.71 17.10 -7.85
CA GLU A 121 -23.72 18.38 -7.13
C GLU A 121 -24.39 19.45 -7.99
#